data_AF-A0A925NMP3-F1
#
_entry.id   AF-A0A925NMP3-F1
#
_cell.length_a   1.000
_cell.length_b   1.000
_cell.length_c   1.000
_cell.angle_alpha   90.00
_cell.angle_beta   90.00
_cell.angle_gamma   90.00
#
_symmetry.space_group_name_H-M   'P 1'
#
loop_
_entity.id
_entity.type
_entity.pdbx_description
1 polymer ?
#
loop_
_entity_poly.entity_id
_entity_poly.type
_entity_poly.pdbx_seq_one_letter_code
_entity_poly.pdbx_strand_id
1 'polypeptide(L)'
;MSQRPLPRYFVSRANDDSFADCLSSLDPCHAIDSFFVGGRHITEREWVVTIDSAGYLRATEGDRLDTLPAVVQQDLAFNEVIGSAASRTLDCSQVYTFYMEALEQPPETPGLNDPVYLFGTLYGPFPSSSAESQRGVEGQLTINRLDLLAGVVDGARYAFNYQDASTNATQRCFNLLVPGDREEEIAQGKGLVMAYPLMPTEVVMGEPWNEIVVSGLIFDLLSALKEDMALEKVSHPLRKLVLPVPNRAWLEHQLETNGWSIKGNMAIRKAGAHMTLPRMLKTALGELIQDRMPIPEQGTIDDFISVAAQTLNELRDFPTSRIKTLRNRVRTVSAEARAHGSRSKSAPSPTIRTPQGQNLPPQTAANRKPRNNEWMQDFIEKHRPQDAGETRLTMMSNLAAAAKPPETKLKTKPDWMNDFSGEEAGKENISPASGETKKERKNEKIANENQGSADWMNDFK
;
A
#
# COMPACT_ATOMS: atom_id res chain seq x y z
N MET A 1 -13.19 36.22 -5.99
CA MET A 1 -12.73 34.81 -6.04
C MET A 1 -13.52 34.04 -5.00
N SER A 2 -14.46 33.20 -5.41
CA SER A 2 -15.21 32.35 -4.48
C SER A 2 -14.28 31.24 -3.98
N GLN A 3 -14.05 31.16 -2.67
CA GLN A 3 -13.28 30.04 -2.09
C GLN A 3 -13.96 28.73 -2.45
N ARG A 4 -13.19 27.77 -2.99
CA ARG A 4 -13.65 26.41 -3.27
C ARG A 4 -14.20 25.79 -1.98
N PRO A 5 -15.42 25.21 -1.97
CA PRO A 5 -15.92 24.53 -0.79
C PRO A 5 -15.04 23.30 -0.53
N LEU A 6 -14.45 23.24 0.66
CA LEU A 6 -13.69 22.08 1.13
C LEU A 6 -14.53 21.33 2.18
N PRO A 7 -14.38 19.99 2.30
CA PRO A 7 -15.00 19.24 3.38
C PRO A 7 -14.60 19.83 4.74
N ARG A 8 -15.54 19.87 5.68
CA ARG A 8 -15.31 20.51 6.99
C ARG A 8 -14.09 19.98 7.73
N TYR A 9 -13.83 18.67 7.66
CA TYR A 9 -12.72 18.04 8.37
C TYR A 9 -11.41 18.01 7.57
N PHE A 10 -11.38 18.67 6.41
CA PHE A 10 -10.18 18.84 5.61
C PHE A 10 -9.52 20.19 5.91
N VAL A 11 -8.27 20.14 6.34
CA VAL A 11 -7.42 21.31 6.54
C VAL A 11 -6.45 21.39 5.38
N SER A 12 -6.64 22.39 4.52
CA SER A 12 -5.65 22.70 3.49
C SER A 12 -4.39 23.24 4.13
N ARG A 13 -3.23 22.92 3.53
CA ARG A 13 -1.93 23.52 3.87
C ARG A 13 -1.86 25.05 3.69
N ALA A 14 -2.84 25.66 3.00
CA ALA A 14 -2.90 27.02 2.44
C ALA A 14 -2.04 28.14 3.07
N ASN A 15 -1.26 28.82 2.21
CA ASN A 15 -1.13 30.29 2.10
C ASN A 15 -0.14 30.79 1.02
N ASP A 16 0.37 29.93 0.15
CA ASP A 16 1.25 30.36 -0.94
C ASP A 16 0.46 30.38 -2.25
N ASP A 17 0.10 31.59 -2.70
CA ASP A 17 -0.31 31.89 -4.08
C ASP A 17 0.75 31.46 -5.13
N SER A 18 1.90 30.95 -4.67
CA SER A 18 3.06 30.53 -5.44
C SER A 18 3.11 29.03 -5.80
N PHE A 19 2.22 28.18 -5.27
CA PHE A 19 2.11 26.79 -5.77
C PHE A 19 1.31 26.77 -7.07
N ALA A 20 2.03 27.07 -8.16
CA ALA A 20 1.58 27.01 -9.54
C ALA A 20 0.81 25.72 -9.84
N ASP A 21 -0.38 25.89 -10.42
CA ASP A 21 -1.10 24.96 -11.31
C ASP A 21 -0.74 23.47 -11.23
N CYS A 22 -1.17 22.77 -10.17
CA CYS A 22 -1.21 21.30 -10.17
C CYS A 22 -2.47 20.78 -10.90
N LEU A 23 -2.75 21.31 -12.09
CA LEU A 23 -3.58 20.63 -13.07
C LEU A 23 -2.64 19.75 -13.89
N SER A 24 -2.69 18.45 -13.67
CA SER A 24 -1.90 17.55 -14.49
C SER A 24 -2.37 17.59 -15.94
N SER A 25 -1.44 17.90 -16.84
CA SER A 25 -1.62 17.80 -18.28
C SER A 25 -1.33 16.39 -18.82
N LEU A 26 -0.95 15.45 -17.95
CA LEU A 26 -0.63 14.08 -18.36
C LEU A 26 -1.92 13.32 -18.66
N ASP A 27 -1.79 12.37 -19.58
CA ASP A 27 -2.86 11.43 -19.88
C ASP A 27 -2.97 10.39 -18.75
N PRO A 28 -4.20 10.00 -18.36
CA PRO A 28 -4.37 8.97 -17.35
C PRO A 28 -3.82 7.63 -17.85
N CYS A 29 -3.11 6.90 -16.98
CA CYS A 29 -2.56 5.60 -17.32
C CYS A 29 -3.46 4.44 -16.88
N HIS A 30 -4.21 4.58 -15.77
CA HIS A 30 -5.07 3.53 -15.25
C HIS A 30 -6.42 4.04 -14.72
N ALA A 31 -7.47 3.23 -14.85
CA ALA A 31 -8.71 3.41 -14.10
C ALA A 31 -8.62 2.70 -12.75
N ILE A 32 -8.93 3.38 -11.65
CA ILE A 32 -8.80 2.83 -10.29
C ILE A 32 -10.14 2.64 -9.56
N ASP A 33 -11.21 3.21 -10.10
CA ASP A 33 -12.54 3.11 -9.52
C ASP A 33 -13.63 3.46 -10.54
N SER A 34 -14.82 2.96 -10.30
CA SER A 34 -16.00 3.14 -11.14
C SER A 34 -17.25 3.11 -10.29
N PHE A 35 -18.05 4.17 -10.33
CA PHE A 35 -19.29 4.27 -9.56
C PHE A 35 -20.30 5.19 -10.26
N PHE A 36 -21.51 5.24 -9.73
CA PHE A 36 -22.54 6.17 -10.16
C PHE A 36 -22.72 7.25 -9.10
N VAL A 37 -22.96 8.48 -9.53
CA VAL A 37 -23.41 9.58 -8.67
C VAL A 37 -24.83 9.91 -9.09
N GLY A 38 -25.73 9.99 -8.12
CA GLY A 38 -27.11 10.38 -8.37
C GLY A 38 -27.81 10.79 -7.09
N GLY A 39 -29.12 10.94 -7.16
CA GLY A 39 -29.93 11.16 -5.97
C GLY A 39 -31.40 11.30 -6.30
N ARG A 40 -32.23 11.57 -5.29
CA ARG A 40 -33.70 11.66 -5.47
C ARG A 40 -34.16 12.65 -6.56
N HIS A 41 -33.31 13.61 -6.91
CA HIS A 41 -33.58 14.66 -7.89
C HIS A 41 -32.49 14.82 -8.95
N ILE A 42 -31.51 13.91 -9.00
CA ILE A 42 -30.36 13.97 -9.92
C ILE A 42 -30.31 12.66 -10.67
N THR A 43 -30.30 12.72 -12.00
CA THR A 43 -30.10 11.55 -12.86
C THR A 43 -28.81 10.84 -12.47
N GLU A 44 -28.87 9.53 -12.27
CA GLU A 44 -27.68 8.73 -12.00
C GLU A 44 -26.73 8.81 -13.20
N ARG A 45 -25.50 9.23 -12.95
CA ARG A 45 -24.45 9.34 -13.96
C ARG A 45 -23.25 8.53 -13.55
N GLU A 46 -22.64 7.89 -14.53
CA GLU A 46 -21.43 7.10 -14.34
C GLU A 46 -20.20 8.01 -14.16
N TRP A 47 -19.31 7.59 -13.27
CA TRP A 47 -18.03 8.24 -13.00
C TRP A 47 -16.91 7.20 -12.95
N VAL A 48 -15.78 7.57 -13.53
CA VAL A 48 -14.54 6.80 -13.46
C VAL A 48 -13.47 7.67 -12.81
N VAL A 49 -12.76 7.12 -11.84
CA VAL A 49 -11.57 7.74 -11.28
C VAL A 49 -10.36 7.09 -11.92
N THR A 50 -9.48 7.93 -12.42
CA THR A 50 -8.25 7.54 -13.10
C THR A 50 -7.05 8.14 -12.40
N ILE A 51 -5.90 7.51 -12.56
CA ILE A 51 -4.60 8.01 -12.10
C ILE A 51 -3.69 8.19 -13.30
N ASP A 52 -2.84 9.23 -13.27
CA ASP A 52 -1.78 9.43 -14.25
C ASP A 52 -0.42 8.96 -13.72
N SER A 53 0.60 9.04 -14.59
CA SER A 53 1.96 8.61 -14.26
C SER A 53 2.68 9.47 -13.21
N ALA A 54 2.12 10.63 -12.84
CA ALA A 54 2.61 11.48 -11.76
C ALA A 54 1.80 11.33 -10.46
N GLY A 55 0.79 10.45 -10.45
CA GLY A 55 -0.03 10.16 -9.28
C GLY A 55 -1.22 11.11 -9.09
N TYR A 56 -1.54 11.95 -10.07
CA TYR A 56 -2.73 12.81 -9.97
C TYR A 56 -3.99 12.01 -10.26
N LEU A 57 -5.01 12.25 -9.44
CA LEU A 57 -6.33 11.68 -9.64
C LEU A 57 -7.17 12.57 -10.55
N ARG A 58 -7.89 11.95 -11.47
CA ARG A 58 -8.87 12.62 -12.33
C ARG A 58 -10.19 11.86 -12.30
N ALA A 59 -11.27 12.57 -11.98
CA ALA A 59 -12.63 12.04 -12.07
C ALA A 59 -13.24 12.46 -13.42
N THR A 60 -13.66 11.47 -14.21
CA THR A 60 -14.23 11.64 -15.55
C THR A 60 -15.67 11.11 -15.56
N GLU A 61 -16.59 11.93 -16.07
CA GLU A 61 -17.99 11.57 -16.23
C GLU A 61 -18.19 10.62 -17.43
N GLY A 62 -19.19 9.74 -17.33
CA GLY A 62 -19.51 8.67 -18.26
C GLY A 62 -19.53 9.06 -19.74
N ASP A 63 -20.06 10.24 -20.08
CA ASP A 63 -20.18 10.69 -21.47
C ASP A 63 -18.82 10.91 -22.17
N ARG A 64 -17.73 10.97 -21.39
CA ARG A 64 -16.37 11.22 -21.88
C ARG A 64 -15.48 9.98 -21.82
N LEU A 65 -16.00 8.81 -21.48
CA LEU A 65 -15.18 7.59 -21.38
C LEU A 65 -14.54 7.20 -22.71
N ASP A 66 -15.20 7.46 -23.83
CA ASP A 66 -14.67 7.20 -25.18
C ASP A 66 -13.40 8.03 -25.50
N THR A 67 -13.15 9.10 -24.74
CA THR A 67 -11.96 9.96 -24.89
C THR A 67 -10.77 9.50 -24.04
N LEU A 68 -10.97 8.52 -23.15
CA LEU A 68 -9.91 8.01 -22.30
C LEU A 68 -8.92 7.16 -23.09
N PRO A 69 -7.64 7.10 -22.69
CA PRO A 69 -6.65 6.27 -23.34
C PRO A 69 -7.05 4.78 -23.39
N ALA A 70 -6.59 4.07 -24.41
CA ALA A 70 -6.95 2.66 -24.64
C ALA A 70 -6.63 1.74 -23.45
N VAL A 71 -5.55 2.02 -22.72
CA VAL A 71 -5.18 1.27 -21.50
C VAL A 71 -6.28 1.39 -20.43
N VAL A 72 -6.77 2.61 -20.21
CA VAL A 72 -7.85 2.87 -19.26
C VAL A 72 -9.15 2.20 -19.71
N GLN A 73 -9.45 2.21 -21.01
CA GLN A 73 -10.62 1.50 -21.55
C GLN A 73 -10.52 -0.02 -21.33
N GLN A 74 -9.31 -0.59 -21.46
CA GLN A 74 -9.06 -2.00 -21.19
C GLN A 74 -9.24 -2.34 -19.70
N ASP A 75 -8.73 -1.50 -18.79
CA ASP A 75 -8.94 -1.65 -17.35
C ASP A 75 -10.44 -1.67 -17.01
N LEU A 76 -11.20 -0.74 -17.59
CA LEU A 76 -12.66 -0.65 -17.40
C LEU A 76 -13.39 -1.89 -17.91
N ALA A 77 -13.05 -2.35 -19.12
CA ALA A 77 -13.65 -3.54 -19.72
C ALA A 77 -13.35 -4.82 -18.91
N PHE A 78 -12.11 -4.97 -18.42
CA PHE A 78 -11.76 -6.13 -17.60
C PHE A 78 -12.52 -6.13 -16.27
N ASN A 79 -12.55 -4.97 -15.57
CA ASN A 79 -13.28 -4.85 -14.32
C ASN A 79 -14.79 -5.11 -14.49
N GLU A 80 -15.37 -4.76 -15.64
CA GLU A 80 -16.78 -5.05 -15.93
C GLU A 80 -17.07 -6.56 -16.09
N VAL A 81 -16.16 -7.31 -16.71
CA VAL A 81 -16.31 -8.75 -16.93
C VAL A 81 -16.10 -9.55 -15.65
N ILE A 82 -15.05 -9.23 -14.88
CA ILE A 82 -14.63 -10.02 -13.70
C ILE A 82 -15.24 -9.49 -12.42
N GLY A 83 -15.23 -8.17 -12.26
CA GLY A 83 -15.81 -7.50 -11.11
C GLY A 83 -17.32 -7.57 -11.23
N SER A 84 -17.92 -8.66 -10.72
CA SER A 84 -19.36 -8.89 -10.56
C SER A 84 -20.16 -7.59 -10.36
N ALA A 85 -20.52 -6.91 -11.46
CA ALA A 85 -21.38 -5.73 -11.59
C ALA A 85 -21.63 -4.87 -10.33
N ALA A 86 -20.61 -4.61 -9.50
CA ALA A 86 -20.76 -3.90 -8.24
C ALA A 86 -20.63 -2.40 -8.48
N SER A 87 -21.37 -1.92 -9.48
CA SER A 87 -21.63 -0.51 -9.65
C SER A 87 -22.45 -0.06 -8.45
N ARG A 88 -21.80 0.65 -7.53
CA ARG A 88 -22.48 1.37 -6.46
C ARG A 88 -22.96 2.71 -7.00
N THR A 89 -24.12 3.14 -6.52
CA THR A 89 -24.56 4.53 -6.63
C THR A 89 -24.30 5.22 -5.30
N LEU A 90 -23.65 6.38 -5.37
CA LEU A 90 -23.58 7.34 -4.28
C LEU A 90 -24.76 8.30 -4.41
N ASP A 91 -25.70 8.26 -3.46
CA ASP A 91 -26.80 9.22 -3.33
C ASP A 91 -26.26 10.53 -2.74
N CYS A 92 -25.60 11.31 -3.59
CA CYS A 92 -24.94 12.56 -3.22
C CYS A 92 -25.05 13.63 -4.32
N SER A 93 -24.99 14.89 -3.87
CA SER A 93 -24.88 16.06 -4.75
C SER A 93 -23.44 16.37 -5.10
N GLN A 94 -22.49 15.97 -4.25
CA GLN A 94 -21.06 16.14 -4.45
C GLN A 94 -20.26 15.03 -3.80
N VAL A 95 -19.16 14.65 -4.45
CA VAL A 95 -18.14 13.72 -3.96
C VAL A 95 -16.75 14.31 -4.17
N TYR A 96 -15.84 14.04 -3.24
CA TYR A 96 -14.41 14.37 -3.36
C TYR A 96 -13.62 13.10 -3.57
N THR A 97 -12.50 13.19 -4.29
CA THR A 97 -11.51 12.11 -4.36
C THR A 97 -10.26 12.54 -3.60
N PHE A 98 -9.62 11.60 -2.92
CA PHE A 98 -8.48 11.86 -2.04
C PHE A 98 -7.38 10.85 -2.28
N TYR A 99 -6.24 11.32 -2.79
CA TYR A 99 -5.01 10.53 -2.89
C TYR A 99 -4.37 10.48 -1.51
N MET A 100 -4.35 9.31 -0.88
CA MET A 100 -3.85 9.13 0.48
C MET A 100 -2.36 8.75 0.45
N GLU A 101 -1.52 9.55 1.10
CA GLU A 101 -0.06 9.41 1.16
C GLU A 101 0.42 8.86 2.50
N ALA A 102 -0.26 9.22 3.59
CA ALA A 102 0.06 8.71 4.93
C ALA A 102 -1.15 8.71 5.86
N LEU A 103 -1.05 7.87 6.90
CA LEU A 103 -1.91 7.85 8.06
C LEU A 103 -1.08 8.18 9.30
N GLU A 104 -1.50 9.18 10.07
CA GLU A 104 -0.98 9.45 11.40
C GLU A 104 -2.01 9.10 12.48
N GLN A 105 -1.54 8.40 13.52
CA GLN A 105 -2.30 8.14 14.74
C GLN A 105 -1.56 8.83 15.91
N PRO A 106 -2.08 9.96 16.41
CA PRO A 106 -1.41 10.71 17.46
C PRO A 106 -1.41 9.96 18.80
N PRO A 107 -0.38 10.14 19.64
CA PRO A 107 -0.22 9.41 20.91
C PRO A 107 -1.17 9.91 22.00
N GLU A 108 -1.64 11.15 21.89
CA GLU A 108 -2.55 11.80 22.84
C GLU A 108 -4.00 11.27 22.73
N THR A 109 -4.25 10.38 21.77
CA THR A 109 -5.57 9.83 21.48
C THR A 109 -5.55 8.29 21.58
N PRO A 110 -5.50 7.72 22.81
CA PRO A 110 -5.42 6.28 23.06
C PRO A 110 -6.77 5.55 23.03
N GLY A 111 -7.87 6.21 22.70
CA GLY A 111 -9.20 5.63 22.69
C GLY A 111 -9.52 4.79 21.44
N LEU A 112 -10.53 3.93 21.57
CA LEU A 112 -10.93 2.98 20.52
C LEU A 112 -11.40 3.64 19.21
N ASN A 113 -11.97 4.84 19.27
CA ASN A 113 -12.53 5.54 18.10
C ASN A 113 -11.95 6.93 17.91
N ASP A 114 -10.66 7.05 18.22
CA ASP A 114 -9.96 8.31 18.27
C ASP A 114 -9.68 8.89 16.88
N PRO A 115 -9.46 10.22 16.79
CA PRO A 115 -9.17 10.85 15.53
C PRO A 115 -7.82 10.37 14.99
N VAL A 116 -7.79 10.15 13.68
CA VAL A 116 -6.61 9.86 12.89
C VAL A 116 -6.54 10.85 11.74
N TYR A 117 -5.34 11.12 11.27
CA TYR A 117 -5.08 12.12 10.24
C TYR A 117 -4.61 11.44 8.96
N LEU A 118 -5.35 11.66 7.88
CA LEU A 118 -4.96 11.23 6.55
C LEU A 118 -4.30 12.40 5.83
N PHE A 119 -3.05 12.22 5.42
CA PHE A 119 -2.32 13.20 4.62
C PHE A 119 -2.39 12.84 3.15
N GLY A 120 -2.49 13.85 2.30
CA GLY A 120 -2.45 13.68 0.86
C GLY A 120 -3.13 14.80 0.09
N THR A 121 -3.67 14.48 -1.08
CA THR A 121 -4.19 15.46 -2.03
C THR A 121 -5.68 15.27 -2.30
N LEU A 122 -6.48 16.30 -2.06
CA LEU A 122 -7.94 16.33 -2.30
C LEU A 122 -8.30 16.95 -3.66
N TYR A 123 -9.23 16.31 -4.37
CA TYR A 123 -9.81 16.78 -5.62
C TYR A 123 -11.35 16.82 -5.53
N GLY A 124 -12.00 17.62 -6.37
CA GLY A 124 -13.45 17.85 -6.32
C GLY A 124 -13.86 19.11 -5.53
N PRO A 125 -15.15 19.42 -5.40
CA PRO A 125 -16.25 18.49 -5.54
C PRO A 125 -16.52 18.11 -7.00
N PHE A 126 -17.02 16.89 -7.19
CA PHE A 126 -17.59 16.38 -8.44
C PHE A 126 -19.06 16.00 -8.20
N PRO A 127 -19.98 16.22 -9.17
CA PRO A 127 -19.78 16.94 -10.42
C PRO A 127 -19.41 18.42 -10.22
N SER A 128 -18.60 18.97 -11.12
CA SER A 128 -18.30 20.41 -11.17
C SER A 128 -18.12 20.86 -12.60
N SER A 129 -18.59 22.07 -12.90
CA SER A 129 -18.39 22.75 -14.18
C SER A 129 -17.05 23.49 -14.27
N SER A 130 -16.34 23.64 -13.14
CA SER A 130 -15.06 24.36 -13.09
C SER A 130 -13.88 23.41 -13.24
N ALA A 131 -12.92 23.79 -14.10
CA ALA A 131 -11.63 23.12 -14.20
C ALA A 131 -10.87 23.15 -12.86
N GLU A 132 -11.15 24.12 -11.98
CA GLU A 132 -10.53 24.22 -10.65
C GLU A 132 -10.83 23.01 -9.75
N SER A 133 -11.94 22.29 -9.97
CA SER A 133 -12.23 21.07 -9.21
C SER A 133 -11.26 19.92 -9.52
N GLN A 134 -10.59 19.96 -10.67
CA GLN A 134 -9.56 18.99 -11.04
C GLN A 134 -8.18 19.36 -10.44
N ARG A 135 -8.03 20.56 -9.87
CA ARG A 135 -6.79 20.96 -9.19
C ARG A 135 -6.70 20.24 -7.85
N GLY A 136 -5.57 19.59 -7.59
CA GLY A 136 -5.30 18.97 -6.28
C GLY A 136 -5.05 20.01 -5.20
N VAL A 137 -5.59 19.78 -4.00
CA VAL A 137 -5.31 20.56 -2.79
C VAL A 137 -4.62 19.65 -1.78
N GLU A 138 -3.36 19.93 -1.48
CA GLU A 138 -2.62 19.22 -0.43
C GLU A 138 -3.14 19.62 0.96
N GLY A 139 -3.23 18.64 1.85
CA GLY A 139 -3.66 18.87 3.21
C GLY A 139 -3.91 17.61 4.01
N GLN A 140 -4.67 17.80 5.08
CA GLN A 140 -4.96 16.79 6.08
C GLN A 140 -6.46 16.59 6.21
N LEU A 141 -6.94 15.36 6.06
CA LEU A 141 -8.31 14.97 6.38
C LEU A 141 -8.34 14.30 7.76
N THR A 142 -9.16 14.83 8.67
CA THR A 142 -9.37 14.26 10.00
C THR A 142 -10.58 13.35 10.01
N ILE A 143 -10.41 12.10 10.42
CA ILE A 143 -11.48 11.09 10.56
C ILE A 143 -11.29 10.27 11.82
N ASN A 144 -12.27 9.47 12.21
CA ASN A 144 -12.08 8.56 13.35
C ASN A 144 -11.52 7.21 12.90
N ARG A 145 -10.78 6.54 13.77
CA ARG A 145 -10.14 5.24 13.47
C ARG A 145 -11.13 4.16 13.02
N LEU A 146 -12.27 4.02 13.71
CA LEU A 146 -13.27 3.00 13.32
C LEU A 146 -13.97 3.36 12.01
N ASP A 147 -14.13 4.66 11.73
CA ASP A 147 -14.72 5.12 10.47
C ASP A 147 -13.79 4.83 9.29
N LEU A 148 -12.46 4.97 9.47
CA LEU A 148 -11.47 4.57 8.49
C LEU A 148 -11.50 3.06 8.23
N LEU A 149 -11.46 2.26 9.30
CA LEU A 149 -11.50 0.80 9.21
C LEU A 149 -12.80 0.31 8.55
N ALA A 150 -13.92 0.95 8.87
CA ALA A 150 -15.21 0.70 8.22
C ALA A 150 -15.18 1.04 6.74
N GLY A 151 -14.54 2.15 6.36
CA GLY A 151 -14.34 2.53 4.97
C GLY A 151 -13.58 1.48 4.16
N VAL A 152 -12.56 0.85 4.74
CA VAL A 152 -11.83 -0.27 4.11
C VAL A 152 -12.75 -1.47 3.90
N VAL A 153 -13.44 -1.90 4.96
CA VAL A 153 -14.31 -3.10 4.92
C VAL A 153 -15.47 -2.90 3.96
N ASP A 154 -16.15 -1.75 4.01
CA ASP A 154 -17.30 -1.44 3.15
C ASP A 154 -16.90 -1.24 1.69
N GLY A 155 -15.67 -0.76 1.45
CA GLY A 155 -15.07 -0.52 0.14
C GLY A 155 -14.56 -1.80 -0.54
N ALA A 156 -14.21 -2.84 0.22
CA ALA A 156 -13.65 -4.09 -0.30
C ALA A 156 -14.51 -4.76 -1.39
N ARG A 157 -15.83 -4.76 -1.23
CA ARG A 157 -16.79 -5.30 -2.22
C ARG A 157 -16.85 -4.49 -3.53
N TYR A 158 -16.25 -3.31 -3.56
CA TYR A 158 -16.22 -2.39 -4.70
C TYR A 158 -14.79 -2.18 -5.21
N ALA A 159 -13.86 -3.06 -4.84
CA ALA A 159 -12.49 -2.99 -5.34
C ALA A 159 -12.48 -3.15 -6.87
N PHE A 160 -11.65 -2.34 -7.53
CA PHE A 160 -11.46 -2.37 -8.97
C PHE A 160 -10.51 -3.51 -9.34
N ASN A 161 -10.90 -4.33 -10.31
CA ASN A 161 -10.17 -5.55 -10.66
C ASN A 161 -9.30 -5.33 -11.90
N TYR A 162 -8.11 -5.91 -11.90
CA TYR A 162 -7.17 -5.88 -13.02
C TYR A 162 -6.70 -7.28 -13.36
N GLN A 163 -6.30 -7.45 -14.61
CA GLN A 163 -5.57 -8.63 -15.06
C GLN A 163 -4.09 -8.40 -14.84
N ASP A 164 -3.45 -9.21 -14.00
CA ASP A 164 -2.00 -9.26 -13.97
C ASP A 164 -1.50 -10.11 -15.14
N ALA A 165 -0.90 -9.45 -16.12
CA ALA A 165 -0.37 -10.09 -17.32
C ALA A 165 0.77 -11.08 -17.02
N SER A 166 1.46 -10.93 -15.89
CA SER A 166 2.62 -11.75 -15.52
C SER A 166 2.22 -13.07 -14.84
N THR A 167 1.18 -13.03 -13.99
CA THR A 167 0.75 -14.19 -13.19
C THR A 167 -0.58 -14.77 -13.62
N ASN A 168 -1.32 -14.11 -14.53
CA ASN A 168 -2.73 -14.36 -14.82
C ASN A 168 -3.64 -14.32 -13.58
N ALA A 169 -3.18 -13.77 -12.46
CA ALA A 169 -3.99 -13.55 -11.28
C ALA A 169 -4.86 -12.29 -11.45
N THR A 170 -5.97 -12.23 -10.70
CA THR A 170 -6.75 -11.00 -10.57
C THR A 170 -6.18 -10.18 -9.43
N GLN A 171 -5.78 -8.94 -9.72
CA GLN A 171 -5.32 -7.98 -8.73
C GLN A 171 -6.41 -6.95 -8.45
N ARG A 172 -6.40 -6.35 -7.25
CA ARG A 172 -7.45 -5.40 -6.84
C ARG A 172 -6.88 -4.05 -6.41
N CYS A 173 -7.55 -2.97 -6.81
CA CYS A 173 -7.39 -1.63 -6.24
C CYS A 173 -8.59 -1.30 -5.35
N PHE A 174 -8.31 -1.15 -4.06
CA PHE A 174 -9.27 -0.82 -3.03
C PHE A 174 -9.43 0.69 -2.89
N ASN A 175 -10.66 1.09 -2.62
CA ASN A 175 -11.05 2.46 -2.30
C ASN A 175 -11.76 2.49 -0.94
N LEU A 176 -11.76 3.63 -0.28
CA LEU A 176 -12.46 3.84 0.99
C LEU A 176 -13.42 5.01 0.84
N LEU A 177 -14.70 4.79 1.11
CA LEU A 177 -15.63 5.88 1.30
C LEU A 177 -15.58 6.31 2.77
N VAL A 178 -15.11 7.53 3.03
CA VAL A 178 -14.94 8.09 4.39
C VAL A 178 -15.75 9.37 4.58
N PRO A 179 -16.18 9.68 5.82
CA PRO A 179 -16.93 10.89 6.11
C PRO A 179 -16.00 12.12 6.16
N GLY A 180 -16.18 13.08 5.26
CA GLY A 180 -15.46 14.36 5.26
C GLY A 180 -16.18 15.51 5.96
N ASP A 181 -17.41 15.29 6.41
CA ASP A 181 -18.25 16.32 7.04
C ASP A 181 -19.13 15.75 8.16
N ARG A 182 -19.94 16.62 8.78
CA ARG A 182 -20.88 16.27 9.84
C ARG A 182 -21.99 15.36 9.33
N GLU A 183 -22.61 14.65 10.26
CA GLU A 183 -23.68 13.71 9.96
C GLU A 183 -24.84 14.36 9.21
N GLU A 184 -25.22 15.61 9.53
CA GLU A 184 -26.33 16.29 8.88
C GLU A 184 -26.03 16.62 7.40
N GLU A 185 -24.77 16.97 7.09
CA GLU A 185 -24.34 17.25 5.72
C GLU A 185 -24.22 15.96 4.90
N ILE A 186 -23.74 14.87 5.51
CA ILE A 186 -23.71 13.55 4.87
C ILE A 186 -25.14 13.06 4.59
N ALA A 187 -26.08 13.30 5.51
CA ALA A 187 -27.49 12.99 5.30
C ALA A 187 -28.10 13.79 4.13
N GLN A 188 -27.53 14.94 3.78
CA GLN A 188 -27.90 15.72 2.60
C GLN A 188 -27.13 15.31 1.32
N GLY A 189 -26.25 14.30 1.41
CA GLY A 189 -25.43 13.88 0.28
C GLY A 189 -24.30 14.85 -0.03
N LYS A 190 -23.68 15.44 0.99
CA LYS A 190 -22.49 16.29 0.90
C LYS A 190 -21.38 15.72 1.78
N GLY A 191 -20.13 16.10 1.49
CA GLY A 191 -19.00 15.72 2.35
C GLY A 191 -18.58 14.26 2.25
N LEU A 192 -18.97 13.57 1.18
CA LEU A 192 -18.49 12.21 0.88
C LEU A 192 -17.10 12.31 0.26
N VAL A 193 -16.13 11.56 0.80
CA VAL A 193 -14.76 11.51 0.29
C VAL A 193 -14.39 10.07 -0.07
N MET A 194 -14.01 9.86 -1.32
CA MET A 194 -13.42 8.61 -1.81
C MET A 194 -11.90 8.69 -1.64
N ALA A 195 -11.35 8.01 -0.64
CA ALA A 195 -9.92 7.92 -0.39
C ALA A 195 -9.29 6.72 -1.11
N TYR A 196 -8.10 6.93 -1.68
CA TYR A 196 -7.35 5.95 -2.45
C TYR A 196 -5.93 5.81 -1.87
N PRO A 197 -5.64 4.74 -1.10
CA PRO A 197 -4.32 4.45 -0.56
C PRO A 197 -3.51 3.77 -1.64
N LEU A 198 -2.91 4.56 -2.54
CA LEU A 198 -2.24 4.04 -3.71
C LEU A 198 -0.74 3.86 -3.45
N MET A 199 -0.12 2.98 -4.23
CA MET A 199 1.34 2.87 -4.26
C MET A 199 1.92 4.19 -4.76
N PRO A 200 2.95 4.76 -4.11
CA PRO A 200 3.63 5.91 -4.66
C PRO A 200 4.27 5.59 -6.00
N THR A 201 4.15 6.52 -6.95
CA THR A 201 4.58 6.33 -8.35
C THR A 201 6.10 6.15 -8.50
N GLU A 202 6.87 6.50 -7.46
CA GLU A 202 8.31 6.28 -7.36
C GLU A 202 8.66 4.81 -7.09
N VAL A 203 7.78 4.08 -6.41
CA VAL A 203 8.06 2.73 -5.94
C VAL A 203 7.67 1.70 -7.01
N VAL A 204 6.59 1.91 -7.75
CA VAL A 204 6.05 0.92 -8.70
C VAL A 204 6.11 1.43 -10.13
N MET A 205 6.48 0.54 -11.06
CA MET A 205 6.49 0.82 -12.50
C MET A 205 5.08 0.76 -13.09
N GLY A 206 4.19 1.65 -12.64
CA GLY A 206 2.89 1.88 -13.29
C GLY A 206 1.72 1.04 -12.79
N GLU A 207 1.93 -0.01 -11.99
CA GLU A 207 0.82 -0.88 -11.59
C GLU A 207 -0.12 -0.20 -10.56
N PRO A 208 -1.45 -0.21 -10.78
CA PRO A 208 -2.41 0.58 -9.98
C PRO A 208 -3.02 -0.17 -8.78
N TRP A 209 -2.77 -1.47 -8.61
CA TRP A 209 -3.30 -2.24 -7.48
C TRP A 209 -2.58 -1.92 -6.16
N ASN A 210 -3.30 -2.07 -5.04
CA ASN A 210 -2.84 -1.60 -3.73
C ASN A 210 -3.08 -2.59 -2.57
N GLU A 211 -3.27 -3.88 -2.87
CA GLU A 211 -3.54 -4.93 -1.87
C GLU A 211 -2.58 -4.92 -0.68
N ILE A 212 -1.28 -4.81 -0.96
CA ILE A 212 -0.23 -4.80 0.07
C ILE A 212 -0.31 -3.56 0.97
N VAL A 213 -0.62 -2.40 0.39
CA VAL A 213 -0.77 -1.14 1.12
C VAL A 213 -1.99 -1.19 2.02
N VAL A 214 -3.12 -1.69 1.50
CA VAL A 214 -4.34 -1.83 2.30
C VAL A 214 -4.17 -2.88 3.40
N SER A 215 -3.47 -3.99 3.14
CA SER A 215 -3.14 -4.99 4.16
C SER A 215 -2.31 -4.38 5.29
N GLY A 216 -1.29 -3.58 4.94
CA GLY A 216 -0.49 -2.82 5.90
C GLY A 216 -1.32 -1.82 6.72
N LEU A 217 -2.20 -1.07 6.05
CA LEU A 217 -3.09 -0.11 6.70
C LEU A 217 -4.03 -0.79 7.70
N ILE A 218 -4.66 -1.91 7.33
CA ILE A 218 -5.53 -2.68 8.22
C ILE A 218 -4.71 -3.23 9.40
N PHE A 219 -3.55 -3.82 9.15
CA PHE A 219 -2.67 -4.35 10.19
C PHE A 219 -2.30 -3.27 11.21
N ASP A 220 -1.96 -2.08 10.74
CA ASP A 220 -1.57 -0.95 11.59
C ASP A 220 -2.74 -0.45 12.45
N LEU A 221 -3.95 -0.36 11.88
CA LEU A 221 -5.17 0.03 12.59
C LEU A 221 -5.59 -1.02 13.62
N LEU A 222 -5.56 -2.31 13.27
CA LEU A 222 -5.92 -3.39 14.18
C LEU A 222 -4.91 -3.54 15.32
N SER A 223 -3.62 -3.38 15.03
CA SER A 223 -2.56 -3.39 16.05
C SER A 223 -2.74 -2.23 17.03
N ALA A 224 -3.08 -1.04 16.53
CA ALA A 224 -3.40 0.12 17.36
C ALA A 224 -4.63 -0.14 18.25
N LEU A 225 -5.73 -0.64 17.68
CA LEU A 225 -6.94 -0.99 18.44
C LEU A 225 -6.66 -2.03 19.52
N LYS A 226 -5.81 -3.03 19.22
CA LYS A 226 -5.41 -4.05 20.19
C LYS A 226 -4.66 -3.46 21.38
N GLU A 227 -3.76 -2.50 21.16
CA GLU A 227 -3.07 -1.75 22.24
C GLU A 227 -4.08 -1.00 23.10
N ASP A 228 -4.99 -0.27 22.48
CA ASP A 228 -5.94 0.59 23.17
C ASP A 228 -6.96 -0.23 23.97
N MET A 229 -7.46 -1.34 23.42
CA MET A 229 -8.28 -2.30 24.15
C MET A 229 -7.55 -2.91 25.36
N ALA A 230 -6.22 -3.07 25.28
CA ALA A 230 -5.43 -3.55 26.41
C ALA A 230 -5.30 -2.47 27.50
N LEU A 231 -5.05 -1.22 27.12
CA LEU A 231 -4.95 -0.07 28.02
C LEU A 231 -6.27 0.21 28.74
N GLU A 232 -7.39 0.22 28.00
CA GLU A 232 -8.74 0.46 28.53
C GLU A 232 -9.37 -0.78 29.20
N LYS A 233 -8.67 -1.93 29.18
CA LYS A 233 -9.15 -3.22 29.71
C LYS A 233 -10.49 -3.67 29.10
N VAL A 234 -10.74 -3.31 27.85
CA VAL A 234 -11.93 -3.72 27.11
C VAL A 234 -11.84 -5.22 26.81
N SER A 235 -12.92 -5.95 27.06
CA SER A 235 -13.01 -7.38 26.74
C SER A 235 -13.44 -7.54 25.28
N HIS A 236 -12.51 -7.91 24.41
CA HIS A 236 -12.77 -8.07 22.98
C HIS A 236 -11.92 -9.22 22.39
N PRO A 237 -12.47 -10.08 21.49
CA PRO A 237 -11.74 -11.20 20.88
C PRO A 237 -10.41 -10.82 20.20
N LEU A 238 -10.35 -9.66 19.53
CA LEU A 238 -9.12 -9.09 18.93
C LEU A 238 -7.90 -9.08 19.89
N ARG A 239 -8.12 -8.92 21.20
CA ARG A 239 -7.01 -8.91 22.19
C ARG A 239 -6.26 -10.23 22.26
N LYS A 240 -6.91 -11.35 21.96
CA LYS A 240 -6.31 -12.69 21.99
C LYS A 240 -5.85 -13.17 20.62
N LEU A 241 -6.33 -12.54 19.55
CA LEU A 241 -5.98 -12.89 18.17
C LEU A 241 -4.52 -12.51 17.87
N VAL A 242 -3.75 -13.43 17.30
CA VAL A 242 -2.45 -13.11 16.68
C VAL A 242 -2.74 -12.61 15.27
N LEU A 243 -2.36 -11.38 14.97
CA LEU A 243 -2.60 -10.81 13.65
C LEU A 243 -1.63 -11.43 12.63
N PRO A 244 -2.12 -11.83 11.44
CA PRO A 244 -1.22 -12.20 10.36
C PRO A 244 -0.42 -10.97 9.91
N VAL A 245 0.71 -11.20 9.24
CA VAL A 245 1.59 -10.11 8.77
C VAL A 245 1.37 -9.85 7.28
N PRO A 246 1.36 -8.58 6.81
CA PRO A 246 1.10 -8.27 5.40
C PRO A 246 2.17 -8.84 4.45
N ASN A 247 3.43 -8.74 4.83
CA ASN A 247 4.54 -9.38 4.13
C ASN A 247 5.50 -9.99 5.15
N ARG A 248 5.53 -11.33 5.17
CA ARG A 248 6.39 -12.07 6.08
C ARG A 248 7.87 -11.95 5.72
N ALA A 249 8.24 -12.04 4.44
CA ALA A 249 9.63 -11.93 4.00
C ALA A 249 10.24 -10.56 4.36
N TRP A 250 9.45 -9.50 4.26
CA TRP A 250 9.88 -8.16 4.66
C TRP A 250 10.06 -8.05 6.18
N LEU A 251 9.13 -8.60 6.97
CA LEU A 251 9.27 -8.65 8.43
C LEU A 251 10.51 -9.44 8.84
N GLU A 252 10.73 -10.59 8.21
CA GLU A 252 11.91 -11.43 8.44
C GLU A 252 13.20 -10.63 8.18
N HIS A 253 13.30 -9.95 7.04
CA HIS A 253 14.44 -9.09 6.73
C HIS A 253 14.63 -7.94 7.74
N GLN A 254 13.54 -7.31 8.20
CA GLN A 254 13.62 -6.29 9.25
C GLN A 254 14.14 -6.85 10.57
N LEU A 255 13.67 -8.04 10.96
CA LEU A 255 14.12 -8.71 12.18
C LEU A 255 15.61 -9.05 12.08
N GLU A 256 16.07 -9.58 10.95
CA GLU A 256 17.50 -9.86 10.73
C GLU A 256 18.36 -8.61 10.80
N THR A 257 17.90 -7.51 10.19
CA THR A 257 18.57 -6.20 10.24
C THR A 257 18.65 -5.68 11.68
N ASN A 258 17.63 -5.93 12.49
CA ASN A 258 17.57 -5.59 13.91
C ASN A 258 18.31 -6.60 14.82
N GLY A 259 19.14 -7.48 14.25
CA GLY A 259 19.98 -8.40 15.01
C GLY A 259 19.28 -9.67 15.50
N TRP A 260 18.16 -10.05 14.90
CA TRP A 260 17.53 -11.35 15.12
C TRP A 260 18.10 -12.41 14.16
N SER A 261 17.96 -13.67 14.54
CA SER A 261 18.25 -14.84 13.72
C SER A 261 16.95 -15.62 13.53
N ILE A 262 16.58 -15.91 12.29
CA ILE A 262 15.35 -16.65 11.99
C ILE A 262 15.68 -18.13 11.95
N LYS A 263 14.89 -18.93 12.68
CA LYS A 263 14.92 -20.40 12.63
C LYS A 263 13.50 -20.92 12.46
N GLY A 264 13.13 -21.23 11.22
CA GLY A 264 11.75 -21.60 10.88
C GLY A 264 10.78 -20.47 11.22
N ASN A 265 9.77 -20.76 12.04
CA ASN A 265 8.75 -19.78 12.45
C ASN A 265 9.12 -18.99 13.73
N MET A 266 10.40 -18.99 14.12
CA MET A 266 10.86 -18.31 15.34
C MET A 266 12.00 -17.35 15.02
N ALA A 267 11.86 -16.10 15.45
CA ALA A 267 12.95 -15.15 15.56
C ALA A 267 13.64 -15.34 16.91
N ILE A 268 14.96 -15.58 16.91
CA ILE A 268 15.79 -15.73 18.10
C ILE A 268 16.77 -14.56 18.16
N ARG A 269 16.83 -13.86 19.27
CA ARG A 269 17.73 -12.72 19.43
C ARG A 269 19.20 -13.16 19.39
N LYS A 270 20.06 -12.44 18.66
CA LYS A 270 21.52 -12.62 18.75
C LYS A 270 22.04 -11.92 20.00
N ALA A 271 22.95 -12.57 20.73
CA ALA A 271 23.59 -11.97 21.91
C ALA A 271 24.31 -10.67 21.51
N GLY A 272 24.02 -9.57 22.20
CA GLY A 272 24.60 -8.25 21.93
C GLY A 272 23.81 -7.34 20.97
N ALA A 273 22.67 -7.77 20.43
CA ALA A 273 21.83 -6.93 19.58
C ALA A 273 21.09 -5.82 20.37
N HIS A 274 21.14 -4.58 19.87
CA HIS A 274 20.48 -3.41 20.46
C HIS A 274 18.95 -3.50 20.30
N MET A 275 18.21 -3.12 21.35
CA MET A 275 16.75 -3.27 21.42
C MET A 275 16.01 -2.12 20.73
N THR A 276 15.54 -2.32 19.50
CA THR A 276 14.45 -1.50 18.93
C THR A 276 13.60 -2.34 17.98
N LEU A 277 12.69 -3.15 18.53
CA LEU A 277 11.53 -3.61 17.75
C LEU A 277 10.54 -2.45 17.67
N PRO A 278 10.03 -2.10 16.48
CA PRO A 278 8.90 -1.20 16.34
C PRO A 278 7.78 -1.59 17.30
N ARG A 279 7.25 -0.63 18.07
CA ARG A 279 6.23 -0.85 19.10
C ARG A 279 5.04 -1.67 18.57
N MET A 280 4.67 -1.44 17.32
CA MET A 280 3.57 -2.13 16.62
C MET A 280 3.79 -3.64 16.51
N LEU A 281 5.02 -4.09 16.23
CA LEU A 281 5.33 -5.52 16.14
C LEU A 281 5.25 -6.18 17.52
N LYS A 282 5.63 -5.50 18.60
CA LYS A 282 5.51 -6.09 19.95
C LYS A 282 4.06 -6.37 20.34
N THR A 283 3.13 -5.49 19.98
CA THR A 283 1.73 -5.68 20.35
C THR A 283 0.99 -6.63 19.40
N ALA A 284 1.28 -6.56 18.10
CA ALA A 284 0.67 -7.44 17.12
C ALA A 284 1.07 -8.91 17.31
N LEU A 285 2.34 -9.14 17.70
CA LEU A 285 2.96 -10.47 17.78
C LEU A 285 2.87 -11.12 19.19
N GLY A 286 2.50 -10.35 20.21
CA GLY A 286 2.40 -10.81 21.60
C GLY A 286 3.68 -10.62 22.42
N GLU A 287 3.64 -11.01 23.70
CA GLU A 287 4.77 -10.84 24.63
C GLU A 287 5.98 -11.71 24.23
N LEU A 288 7.18 -11.11 24.25
CA LEU A 288 8.45 -11.81 24.06
C LEU A 288 8.61 -12.93 25.09
N ILE A 289 8.80 -14.17 24.64
CA ILE A 289 9.08 -15.30 25.54
C ILE A 289 10.57 -15.64 25.43
N GLN A 290 11.35 -15.26 26.45
CA GLN A 290 12.75 -15.73 26.62
C GLN A 290 13.65 -15.50 25.38
N ASP A 291 13.72 -14.26 24.87
CA ASP A 291 14.51 -13.88 23.68
C ASP A 291 14.11 -14.60 22.37
N ARG A 292 12.92 -15.20 22.34
CA ARG A 292 12.32 -15.82 21.16
C ARG A 292 10.96 -15.19 20.88
N MET A 293 10.66 -15.02 19.60
CA MET A 293 9.40 -14.46 19.14
C MET A 293 8.88 -15.29 17.97
N PRO A 294 7.65 -15.84 18.03
CA PRO A 294 7.05 -16.49 16.89
C PRO A 294 6.78 -15.47 15.78
N ILE A 295 7.10 -15.83 14.55
CA ILE A 295 6.81 -15.04 13.35
C ILE A 295 5.47 -15.54 12.80
N PRO A 296 4.42 -14.70 12.76
CA PRO A 296 3.13 -15.11 12.22
C PRO A 296 3.22 -15.45 10.75
N GLU A 297 2.18 -16.13 10.29
CA GLU A 297 1.99 -16.39 8.88
C GLU A 297 1.60 -15.12 8.13
N GLN A 298 1.92 -15.12 6.83
CA GLN A 298 1.49 -14.07 5.94
C GLN A 298 -0.02 -14.20 5.70
N GLY A 299 -0.76 -13.11 5.90
CA GLY A 299 -2.19 -13.05 5.62
C GLY A 299 -2.46 -12.60 4.18
N THR A 300 -3.55 -13.07 3.61
CA THR A 300 -4.13 -12.47 2.40
C THR A 300 -4.90 -11.20 2.76
N ILE A 301 -5.14 -10.32 1.78
CA ILE A 301 -5.96 -9.12 1.99
C ILE A 301 -7.37 -9.49 2.49
N ASP A 302 -7.93 -10.61 2.05
CA ASP A 302 -9.26 -11.08 2.47
C ASP A 302 -9.26 -11.54 3.94
N ASP A 303 -8.15 -12.13 4.43
CA ASP A 303 -7.98 -12.43 5.86
C ASP A 303 -8.02 -11.15 6.70
N PHE A 304 -7.30 -10.10 6.27
CA PHE A 304 -7.28 -8.81 6.95
C PHE A 304 -8.67 -8.14 6.96
N ILE A 305 -9.37 -8.13 5.82
CA ILE A 305 -10.72 -7.58 5.72
C ILE A 305 -11.70 -8.36 6.62
N SER A 306 -11.58 -9.69 6.67
CA SER A 306 -12.41 -10.54 7.53
C SER A 306 -12.20 -10.21 9.02
N VAL A 307 -10.94 -10.11 9.46
CA VAL A 307 -10.62 -9.74 10.85
C VAL A 307 -11.11 -8.32 11.18
N ALA A 308 -10.95 -7.37 10.26
CA ALA A 308 -11.46 -6.01 10.43
C ALA A 308 -13.00 -5.98 10.54
N ALA A 309 -13.70 -6.70 9.67
CA ALA A 309 -15.16 -6.80 9.70
C ALA A 309 -15.68 -7.44 11.00
N GLN A 310 -15.05 -8.54 11.44
CA GLN A 310 -15.39 -9.19 12.71
C GLN A 310 -15.17 -8.24 13.89
N THR A 311 -14.03 -7.55 13.91
CA THR A 311 -13.70 -6.56 14.94
C THR A 311 -14.76 -5.47 15.01
N LEU A 312 -15.14 -4.88 13.88
CA LEU A 312 -16.16 -3.83 13.84
C LEU A 312 -17.53 -4.32 14.32
N ASN A 313 -17.91 -5.56 14.00
CA ASN A 313 -19.20 -6.14 14.41
C ASN A 313 -19.28 -6.46 15.91
N GLU A 314 -18.15 -6.72 16.56
CA GLU A 314 -18.06 -7.06 17.99
C GLU A 314 -17.90 -5.83 18.90
N LEU A 315 -17.59 -4.67 18.33
CA LEU A 315 -17.48 -3.41 19.08
C LEU A 315 -18.86 -2.89 19.53
N ARG A 316 -18.95 -2.55 20.81
CA ARG A 316 -20.12 -1.86 21.36
C ARG A 316 -20.26 -0.48 20.71
N ASP A 317 -21.50 -0.10 20.40
CA ASP A 317 -21.86 1.21 19.82
C ASP A 317 -21.36 1.46 18.38
N PHE A 318 -20.85 0.42 17.69
CA PHE A 318 -20.60 0.44 16.25
C PHE A 318 -21.77 -0.25 15.49
N PRO A 319 -22.18 0.21 14.29
CA PRO A 319 -21.70 1.40 13.60
C PRO A 319 -22.14 2.71 14.26
N THR A 320 -21.26 3.71 14.22
CA THR A 320 -21.55 5.07 14.66
C THR A 320 -22.69 5.68 13.82
N SER A 321 -23.38 6.69 14.36
CA SER A 321 -24.47 7.37 13.61
C SER A 321 -23.96 7.98 12.28
N ARG A 322 -22.74 8.55 12.30
CA ARG A 322 -22.05 9.05 11.12
C ARG A 322 -21.83 7.98 10.05
N ILE A 323 -21.36 6.78 10.43
CA ILE A 323 -21.15 5.67 9.49
C ILE A 323 -22.48 5.08 9.00
N LYS A 324 -23.50 4.97 9.85
CA LYS A 324 -24.85 4.57 9.42
C LYS A 324 -25.38 5.51 8.34
N THR A 325 -25.24 6.82 8.57
CA THR A 325 -25.67 7.86 7.62
C THR A 325 -24.87 7.80 6.31
N LEU A 326 -23.56 7.56 6.37
CA LEU A 326 -22.72 7.36 5.18
C LEU A 326 -23.11 6.11 4.40
N ARG A 327 -23.32 4.97 5.07
CA ARG A 327 -23.77 3.71 4.44
C ARG A 327 -25.12 3.86 3.75
N ASN A 328 -26.03 4.65 4.32
CA ASN A 328 -27.33 4.94 3.71
C ASN A 328 -27.24 5.74 2.40
N ARG A 329 -26.07 6.33 2.10
CA ARG A 329 -25.79 7.00 0.83
C ARG A 329 -25.27 6.05 -0.24
N VAL A 330 -24.90 4.82 0.11
CA VAL A 330 -24.42 3.83 -0.86
C VAL A 330 -25.55 2.89 -1.21
N ARG A 331 -25.91 2.83 -2.49
CA ARG A 331 -26.94 1.94 -3.02
C ARG A 331 -26.36 1.07 -4.13
N THR A 332 -27.04 -0.01 -4.45
CA THR A 332 -26.82 -0.72 -5.71
C THR A 332 -27.27 0.15 -6.86
N VAL A 333 -26.52 0.16 -7.97
CA VAL A 333 -26.95 0.87 -9.18
C VAL A 333 -28.33 0.42 -9.64
N SER A 334 -29.14 1.35 -10.14
CA SER A 334 -30.42 1.02 -10.75
C SER A 334 -30.20 0.27 -12.08
N ALA A 335 -31.17 -0.57 -12.48
CA ALA A 335 -31.11 -1.27 -13.77
C ALA A 335 -31.12 -0.27 -14.95
N GLU A 336 -31.87 0.82 -14.81
CA GLU A 336 -31.94 1.89 -15.81
C GLU A 336 -30.60 2.59 -15.99
N ALA A 337 -29.95 3.02 -14.89
CA ALA A 337 -28.64 3.65 -14.97
C ALA A 337 -27.57 2.70 -15.51
N ARG A 338 -27.67 1.39 -15.22
CA ARG A 338 -26.78 0.40 -15.82
C ARG A 338 -27.00 0.28 -17.34
N ALA A 339 -28.25 0.32 -17.81
CA ALA A 339 -28.57 0.28 -19.24
C ALA A 339 -28.14 1.56 -19.98
N HIS A 340 -28.22 2.71 -19.32
CA HIS A 340 -27.82 4.00 -19.85
C HIS A 340 -26.36 4.37 -19.62
N GLY A 341 -25.64 3.60 -18.80
CA GLY A 341 -24.20 3.77 -18.61
C GLY A 341 -23.46 3.69 -19.95
N SER A 342 -22.42 4.50 -20.11
CA SER A 342 -21.69 4.60 -21.38
C SER A 342 -21.08 3.27 -21.83
N ARG A 343 -20.93 2.33 -20.88
CA ARG A 343 -20.46 0.96 -21.09
C ARG A 343 -21.48 0.01 -21.74
N SER A 344 -22.74 0.41 -21.92
CA SER A 344 -23.71 -0.40 -22.68
C SER A 344 -23.41 -0.43 -24.18
N LYS A 345 -22.53 0.45 -24.66
CA LYS A 345 -21.98 0.37 -26.01
C LYS A 345 -20.91 -0.72 -26.02
N SER A 346 -21.09 -1.71 -26.88
CA SER A 346 -20.13 -2.81 -27.06
C SER A 346 -18.72 -2.27 -27.23
N ALA A 347 -17.81 -2.72 -26.36
CA ALA A 347 -16.39 -2.40 -26.43
C ALA A 347 -15.89 -2.65 -27.86
N PRO A 348 -15.06 -1.75 -28.43
CA PRO A 348 -14.43 -2.01 -29.72
C PRO A 348 -13.68 -3.34 -29.64
N SER A 349 -13.82 -4.18 -30.67
CA SER A 349 -13.21 -5.50 -30.69
C SER A 349 -11.70 -5.38 -30.40
N PRO A 350 -11.14 -6.23 -29.51
CA PRO A 350 -9.74 -6.16 -29.20
C PRO A 350 -8.95 -6.29 -30.49
N THR A 351 -8.09 -5.30 -30.78
CA THR A 351 -7.19 -5.42 -31.91
C THR A 351 -6.19 -6.52 -31.54
N ILE A 352 -6.39 -7.73 -32.06
CA ILE A 352 -5.45 -8.84 -31.91
C ILE A 352 -4.15 -8.40 -32.58
N ARG A 353 -3.25 -7.81 -31.79
CA ARG A 353 -1.86 -7.66 -32.21
C ARG A 353 -1.25 -9.04 -32.06
N THR A 354 -1.01 -9.72 -33.18
CA THR A 354 -0.07 -10.83 -33.23
C THR A 354 1.24 -10.40 -32.54
N PRO A 355 1.91 -11.28 -31.79
CA PRO A 355 3.17 -10.94 -31.14
C PRO A 355 4.25 -10.76 -32.19
N GLN A 356 4.24 -9.62 -32.86
CA GLN A 356 5.44 -9.07 -33.47
C GLN A 356 6.26 -8.54 -32.30
N GLY A 357 7.49 -9.04 -32.17
CA GLY A 357 8.47 -8.54 -31.22
C GLY A 357 8.72 -7.06 -31.46
N GLN A 358 7.85 -6.22 -30.91
CA GLN A 358 8.10 -4.80 -30.74
C GLN A 358 8.95 -4.72 -29.49
N ASN A 359 10.26 -4.61 -29.71
CA ASN A 359 11.13 -3.91 -28.78
C ASN A 359 10.53 -2.51 -28.60
N LEU A 360 9.59 -2.39 -27.67
CA LEU A 360 9.21 -1.09 -27.12
C LEU A 360 10.54 -0.49 -26.63
N PRO A 361 10.95 0.68 -27.15
CA PRO A 361 12.09 1.36 -26.57
C PRO A 361 11.81 1.49 -25.06
N PRO A 362 12.80 1.31 -24.19
CA PRO A 362 12.62 1.56 -22.77
C PRO A 362 11.95 2.92 -22.65
N GLN A 363 10.73 2.96 -22.10
CA GLN A 363 10.06 4.21 -21.80
C GLN A 363 11.05 4.96 -20.94
N THR A 364 11.68 5.97 -21.53
CA THR A 364 12.62 6.83 -20.84
C THR A 364 11.79 7.44 -19.73
N ALA A 365 12.12 7.09 -18.49
CA ALA A 365 11.54 7.71 -17.31
C ALA A 365 11.71 9.21 -17.51
N ALA A 366 10.65 9.90 -17.92
CA ALA A 366 10.64 11.34 -18.02
C ALA A 366 11.17 11.86 -16.69
N ASN A 367 12.30 12.57 -16.75
CA ASN A 367 13.15 12.99 -15.65
C ASN A 367 12.34 13.19 -14.35
N ARG A 368 12.20 12.11 -13.57
CA ARG A 368 11.30 12.07 -12.42
C ARG A 368 11.98 12.82 -11.30
N LYS A 369 11.52 14.02 -10.97
CA LYS A 369 11.83 14.56 -9.64
C LYS A 369 11.00 13.74 -8.65
N PRO A 370 11.61 13.01 -7.70
CA PRO A 370 10.84 12.38 -6.63
C PRO A 370 10.00 13.45 -5.95
N ARG A 371 8.72 13.17 -5.70
CA ARG A 371 7.88 14.07 -4.93
C ARG A 371 8.39 13.97 -3.49
N ASN A 372 9.23 14.92 -3.07
CA ASN A 372 9.77 14.89 -1.73
C ASN A 372 8.62 15.09 -0.74
N ASN A 373 8.40 14.10 0.14
CA ASN A 373 7.44 14.14 1.25
C ASN A 373 7.79 15.18 2.34
N GLU A 374 8.70 16.10 2.04
CA GLU A 374 9.15 17.21 2.90
C GLU A 374 7.95 18.03 3.37
N TRP A 375 6.97 18.27 2.49
CA TRP A 375 5.80 19.07 2.85
C TRP A 375 5.01 18.50 4.03
N MET A 376 4.86 17.17 4.06
CA MET A 376 4.06 16.48 5.06
C MET A 376 4.80 16.46 6.39
N GLN A 377 6.12 16.26 6.36
CA GLN A 377 6.97 16.36 7.54
C GLN A 377 6.92 17.78 8.12
N ASP A 378 7.08 18.81 7.28
CA ASP A 378 6.97 20.21 7.70
C ASP A 378 5.60 20.51 8.31
N PHE A 379 4.53 19.98 7.71
CA PHE A 379 3.17 20.17 8.19
C PHE A 379 2.95 19.48 9.55
N ILE A 380 3.37 18.22 9.68
CA ILE A 380 3.31 17.47 10.95
C ILE A 380 4.10 18.22 12.02
N GLU A 381 5.34 18.62 11.74
CA GLU A 381 6.19 19.36 12.68
C GLU A 381 5.56 20.68 13.13
N LYS A 382 4.98 21.43 12.19
CA LYS A 382 4.30 22.71 12.49
C LYS A 382 3.04 22.55 13.35
N HIS A 383 2.34 21.43 13.20
CA HIS A 383 1.07 21.16 13.90
C HIS A 383 1.24 20.24 15.11
N ARG A 384 2.46 19.77 15.41
CA ARG A 384 2.75 18.92 16.57
C ARG A 384 2.86 19.76 17.85
N PRO A 385 2.18 19.37 18.95
CA PRO A 385 2.44 19.93 20.27
C PRO A 385 3.89 19.65 20.71
N GLN A 386 4.55 20.62 21.37
CA GLN A 386 5.96 20.51 21.76
C GLN A 386 6.27 19.37 22.74
N ASP A 387 5.26 18.84 23.45
CA ASP A 387 5.38 17.73 24.42
C ASP A 387 4.68 16.44 23.96
N ALA A 388 4.26 16.35 22.69
CA ALA A 388 3.58 15.16 22.18
C ALA A 388 4.55 13.97 22.06
N GLY A 389 4.11 12.79 22.52
CA GLY A 389 4.88 11.55 22.41
C GLY A 389 5.16 11.11 20.95
N GLU A 390 5.76 9.92 20.80
CA GLU A 390 6.03 9.35 19.48
C GLU A 390 4.70 9.01 18.76
N THR A 391 4.48 9.61 17.59
CA THR A 391 3.29 9.42 16.75
C THR A 391 3.45 8.16 15.91
N ARG A 392 2.38 7.38 15.72
CA ARG A 392 2.42 6.26 14.78
C ARG A 392 2.13 6.79 13.38
N LEU A 393 3.17 6.84 12.56
CA LEU A 393 3.07 7.30 11.18
C LEU A 393 3.22 6.12 10.21
N THR A 394 2.16 5.85 9.46
CA THR A 394 2.11 4.84 8.42
C THR A 394 2.22 5.53 7.06
N MET A 395 3.40 5.47 6.45
CA MET A 395 3.63 6.00 5.10
C MET A 395 3.26 4.96 4.05
N MET A 396 2.46 5.34 3.05
CA MET A 396 2.12 4.42 1.94
C MET A 396 3.38 4.00 1.16
N SER A 397 4.41 4.86 1.10
CA SER A 397 5.72 4.53 0.51
C SER A 397 6.46 3.41 1.22
N ASN A 398 6.36 3.35 2.55
CA ASN A 398 7.04 2.32 3.34
C ASN A 398 6.31 0.97 3.20
N LEU A 399 4.98 1.00 3.19
CA LEU A 399 4.16 -0.18 2.89
C LEU A 399 4.40 -0.68 1.46
N ALA A 400 4.52 0.25 0.50
CA ALA A 400 4.83 -0.06 -0.88
C ALA A 400 6.24 -0.65 -1.04
N ALA A 401 7.23 -0.14 -0.31
CA ALA A 401 8.58 -0.72 -0.31
C ALA A 401 8.58 -2.16 0.21
N ALA A 402 7.69 -2.50 1.15
CA ALA A 402 7.50 -3.86 1.61
C ALA A 402 6.91 -4.79 0.53
N ALA A 403 6.38 -4.28 -0.58
CA ALA A 403 5.90 -5.11 -1.69
C ALA A 403 7.04 -5.69 -2.54
N LYS A 404 8.22 -5.05 -2.54
CA LYS A 404 9.38 -5.58 -3.26
C LYS A 404 10.07 -6.64 -2.40
N PRO A 405 10.39 -7.84 -2.95
CA PRO A 405 11.22 -8.78 -2.24
C PRO A 405 12.56 -8.10 -1.90
N PRO A 406 13.09 -8.28 -0.69
CA PRO A 406 14.38 -7.71 -0.34
C PRO A 406 15.41 -8.20 -1.36
N GLU A 407 16.17 -7.27 -1.93
CA GLU A 407 17.31 -7.64 -2.77
C GLU A 407 18.22 -8.51 -1.90
N THR A 408 18.25 -9.81 -2.20
CA THR A 408 19.26 -10.68 -1.64
C THR A 408 20.57 -10.05 -2.06
N LYS A 409 21.33 -9.54 -1.09
CA LYS A 409 22.74 -9.21 -1.33
C LYS A 409 23.34 -10.51 -1.85
N LEU A 410 23.45 -10.62 -3.17
CA LEU A 410 24.19 -11.66 -3.85
C LEU A 410 25.53 -11.66 -3.12
N LYS A 411 25.75 -12.70 -2.32
CA LYS A 411 27.07 -12.96 -1.75
C LYS A 411 28.02 -12.88 -2.93
N THR A 412 28.92 -11.90 -2.86
CA THR A 412 30.11 -11.75 -3.69
C THR A 412 30.57 -13.10 -4.18
N LYS A 413 30.62 -13.25 -5.52
CA LYS A 413 31.09 -14.39 -6.33
C LYS A 413 30.92 -15.78 -5.68
N PRO A 414 30.05 -16.65 -6.22
CA PRO A 414 30.02 -18.04 -5.77
C PRO A 414 31.40 -18.71 -5.99
N ASP A 415 31.84 -19.53 -5.03
CA ASP A 415 33.22 -20.09 -4.95
C ASP A 415 33.73 -20.75 -6.23
N TRP A 416 32.84 -21.28 -7.08
CA TRP A 416 33.20 -21.88 -8.37
C TRP A 416 33.75 -20.88 -9.40
N MET A 417 33.55 -19.57 -9.20
CA MET A 417 34.15 -18.53 -10.07
C MET A 417 35.63 -18.26 -9.75
N ASN A 418 36.18 -18.82 -8.68
CA ASN A 418 37.61 -18.71 -8.37
C ASN A 418 38.46 -19.67 -9.23
N ASP A 419 37.87 -20.72 -9.79
CA ASP A 419 38.57 -21.69 -10.66
C ASP A 419 38.82 -21.15 -12.08
N PHE A 420 38.21 -20.01 -12.42
CA PHE A 420 38.32 -19.38 -13.76
C PHE A 420 39.19 -18.12 -13.78
N SER A 421 39.73 -17.67 -12.63
CA SER A 421 40.78 -16.65 -12.59
C SER A 421 42.14 -17.29 -12.81
N GLY A 422 42.43 -17.61 -14.08
CA GLY A 422 43.77 -17.98 -14.51
C GLY A 422 44.70 -16.76 -14.44
N GLU A 423 45.45 -16.63 -13.35
CA GLU A 423 46.63 -15.77 -13.29
C GLU A 423 47.86 -16.56 -13.74
N GLU A 424 48.02 -16.73 -15.05
CA GLU A 424 49.36 -16.79 -15.66
C GLU A 424 49.78 -15.36 -16.02
N ALA A 425 50.23 -14.61 -15.02
CA ALA A 425 50.96 -13.37 -15.23
C ALA A 425 52.46 -13.63 -15.09
N GLY A 426 53.04 -14.25 -16.12
CA GLY A 426 54.47 -14.18 -16.36
C GLY A 426 54.86 -12.74 -16.70
N LYS A 427 55.37 -11.99 -15.71
CA LYS A 427 56.27 -10.87 -15.95
C LYS A 427 57.46 -10.98 -15.00
N GLU A 428 58.55 -11.39 -15.61
CA GLU A 428 59.92 -11.28 -15.16
C GLU A 428 60.16 -9.95 -14.44
N ASN A 429 60.68 -10.02 -13.22
CA ASN A 429 61.56 -8.99 -12.72
C ASN A 429 62.68 -9.62 -11.89
N ILE A 430 63.88 -9.26 -12.33
CA ILE A 430 65.19 -9.79 -11.97
C ILE A 430 65.55 -9.41 -10.53
N SER A 431 65.95 -10.42 -9.75
CA SER A 431 66.62 -10.26 -8.45
C SER A 431 67.96 -9.52 -8.61
N PRO A 432 68.53 -8.93 -7.53
CA PRO A 432 69.52 -9.76 -6.83
C PRO A 432 69.54 -9.62 -5.29
N ALA A 433 69.88 -10.77 -4.71
CA ALA A 433 70.78 -10.98 -3.57
C ALA A 433 70.49 -10.33 -2.21
N SER A 434 70.21 -11.19 -1.22
CA SER A 434 71.12 -11.58 -0.14
C SER A 434 70.39 -11.70 1.20
N GLY A 435 70.72 -12.76 1.97
CA GLY A 435 70.27 -12.90 3.36
C GLY A 435 69.91 -14.32 3.76
N GLU A 436 70.92 -15.15 3.94
CA GLU A 436 70.83 -16.47 4.56
C GLU A 436 70.23 -16.40 5.99
N THR A 437 69.43 -17.39 6.39
CA THR A 437 69.76 -18.20 7.57
C THR A 437 68.96 -19.49 7.65
N LYS A 438 69.73 -20.59 7.70
CA LYS A 438 69.35 -21.98 7.99
C LYS A 438 68.79 -22.15 9.41
N LYS A 439 67.86 -23.10 9.58
CA LYS A 439 68.10 -24.31 10.39
C LYS A 439 67.00 -25.36 10.24
N GLU A 440 67.40 -26.50 9.67
CA GLU A 440 66.75 -27.81 9.80
C GLU A 440 66.88 -28.34 11.24
N ARG A 441 65.93 -29.18 11.68
CA ARG A 441 66.26 -30.53 12.19
C ARG A 441 65.03 -31.46 12.29
N LYS A 442 65.26 -32.67 11.74
CA LYS A 442 64.52 -33.94 11.76
C LYS A 442 63.97 -34.40 13.13
N ASN A 443 62.86 -35.14 13.08
CA ASN A 443 62.69 -36.52 13.58
C ASN A 443 61.33 -37.06 13.05
N GLU A 444 61.26 -37.99 12.10
CA GLU A 444 61.40 -39.47 12.15
C GLU A 444 60.21 -40.28 12.74
N LYS A 445 59.75 -41.25 11.90
CA LYS A 445 58.99 -42.51 12.14
C LYS A 445 57.47 -42.43 12.33
N ILE A 446 56.63 -42.88 11.38
CA ILE A 446 56.34 -44.21 10.74
C ILE A 446 55.17 -44.95 11.42
N ALA A 447 54.17 -45.26 10.57
CA ALA A 447 53.14 -46.32 10.59
C ALA A 447 52.03 -46.31 11.67
N ASN A 448 50.76 -46.24 11.26
CA ASN A 448 50.05 -47.44 10.78
C ASN A 448 48.71 -47.14 10.08
N GLU A 449 48.32 -48.09 9.26
CA GLU A 449 47.15 -48.18 8.38
C GLU A 449 45.78 -48.01 9.06
N ASN A 450 44.83 -47.40 8.34
CA ASN A 450 43.60 -48.10 7.98
C ASN A 450 42.88 -47.40 6.82
N GLN A 451 42.80 -48.12 5.70
CA GLN A 451 41.99 -47.83 4.52
C GLN A 451 40.50 -48.09 4.80
N GLY A 452 39.64 -47.34 4.13
CA GLY A 452 38.20 -47.59 4.07
C GLY A 452 37.52 -46.62 3.11
N SER A 453 37.66 -46.87 1.82
CA SER A 453 36.94 -46.17 0.74
C SER A 453 35.43 -46.44 0.84
N ALA A 454 34.62 -45.39 0.79
CA ALA A 454 33.17 -45.50 0.63
C ALA A 454 32.77 -45.18 -0.81
N ASP A 455 32.59 -46.25 -1.60
CA ASP A 455 31.82 -46.30 -2.82
C ASP A 455 30.32 -46.13 -2.48
N TRP A 456 29.66 -45.09 -3.00
CA TRP A 456 28.20 -44.96 -2.93
C TRP A 456 27.66 -44.49 -4.29
N MET A 457 27.71 -45.37 -5.28
CA MET A 457 26.86 -45.28 -6.47
C MET A 457 26.44 -46.68 -6.84
N ASN A 458 25.30 -47.13 -6.29
CA ASN A 458 24.45 -48.19 -6.82
C ASN A 458 23.25 -48.30 -5.89
N ASP A 459 22.24 -47.46 -6.12
CA ASP A 459 20.84 -47.75 -5.79
C ASP A 459 19.94 -46.71 -6.48
N PHE A 460 19.81 -46.86 -7.80
CA PHE A 460 18.62 -46.46 -8.54
C PHE A 460 18.34 -47.56 -9.56
N LYS A 461 17.48 -48.49 -9.14
CA LYS A 461 16.59 -49.27 -10.02
C LYS A 461 15.16 -48.92 -9.66
#